data_AF-A0A915YFN4-F1
#
_entry.id   AF-A0A915YFN4-F1
#
_cell.length_a   1.000
_cell.length_b   1.000
_cell.length_c   1.000
_cell.angle_alpha   90.00
_cell.angle_beta   90.00
_cell.angle_gamma   90.00
#
_symmetry.space_group_name_H-M   'P 1'
#
loop_
_entity.id
_entity.type
_entity.pdbx_description
1 polymer ?
#
loop_
_entity_poly.entity_id
_entity_poly.type
_entity_poly.pdbx_seq_one_letter_code
_entity_poly.pdbx_strand_id
1 'polypeptide(L)'
;MKFIHLLSLILVFPTLLFAAVPPKVKTLSLNHAIQQKIISLNKVKYIGKQSLQLTIKNIHKRKDIKIHFPTGLQFASKDSSEQDQIILQERILLVRAGKSISPSFVSYCTQSDHLSPGLNSEFKLKENANGQLLELAQFLATIKDSQYTSQHAVWAVTNDHDLKGLHHNDFKTALKIQKFVADLTGKPLPQYTVRYRDGSERQVAFTGETILIYGNHQYTLSQDALVTCQIFNEAGEMVQEVFKDMKQKKGKVRFNFHLKTMDLPKGKYVSKVIINNQTFKEQWVEA
;
A
#
# COMPACT_ATOMS: atom_id res chain seq x y z
N MET A 1 82.24 -44.26 -34.93
CA MET A 1 81.12 -44.47 -33.98
C MET A 1 80.89 -43.20 -33.18
N LYS A 2 79.84 -42.43 -33.47
CA LYS A 2 79.35 -41.35 -32.59
C LYS A 2 77.82 -41.36 -32.63
N PHE A 3 77.21 -41.59 -31.46
CA PHE A 3 75.78 -41.60 -31.23
C PHE A 3 75.21 -40.18 -31.32
N ILE A 4 74.09 -40.02 -32.03
CA ILE A 4 73.28 -38.79 -32.03
C ILE A 4 72.07 -39.07 -31.13
N HIS A 5 72.01 -38.39 -29.98
CA HIS A 5 70.81 -38.34 -29.15
C HIS A 5 69.88 -37.24 -29.66
N LEU A 6 68.67 -37.63 -30.07
CA LEU A 6 67.58 -36.73 -30.45
C LEU A 6 66.83 -36.31 -29.18
N LEU A 7 66.95 -35.05 -28.78
CA LEU A 7 66.24 -34.47 -27.64
C LEU A 7 64.91 -33.85 -28.15
N SER A 8 63.78 -34.50 -27.87
CA SER A 8 62.45 -33.96 -28.20
C SER A 8 62.08 -32.81 -27.26
N LEU A 9 62.01 -31.61 -27.81
CA LEU A 9 61.59 -30.39 -27.13
C LEU A 9 60.04 -30.34 -27.07
N ILE A 10 59.45 -30.58 -25.89
CA ILE A 10 58.01 -30.44 -25.65
C ILE A 10 57.70 -28.94 -25.46
N LEU A 11 57.06 -28.32 -26.46
CA LEU A 11 56.52 -26.96 -26.35
C LEU A 11 55.27 -26.97 -25.46
N VAL A 12 55.41 -26.49 -24.22
CA VAL A 12 54.27 -26.18 -23.35
C VAL A 12 53.73 -24.81 -23.76
N PHE A 13 52.65 -24.79 -24.55
CA PHE A 13 51.91 -23.56 -24.83
C PHE A 13 51.15 -23.14 -23.56
N PRO A 14 51.42 -21.96 -22.98
CA PRO A 14 50.62 -21.46 -21.87
C PRO A 14 49.24 -21.09 -22.43
N THR A 15 48.22 -21.87 -22.07
CA THR A 15 46.83 -21.52 -22.33
C THR A 15 46.48 -20.31 -21.47
N LEU A 16 46.57 -19.12 -22.07
CA LEU A 16 45.97 -17.90 -21.54
C LEU A 16 44.45 -18.11 -21.46
N LEU A 17 43.98 -18.57 -20.30
CA LEU A 17 42.58 -18.56 -19.91
C LEU A 17 42.15 -17.09 -19.79
N PHE A 18 41.76 -16.48 -20.90
CA PHE A 18 40.98 -15.25 -20.86
C PHE A 18 39.67 -15.58 -20.16
N ALA A 19 39.52 -15.15 -18.91
CA ALA A 19 38.25 -15.13 -18.23
C ALA A 19 37.30 -14.26 -19.06
N ALA A 20 36.40 -14.90 -19.81
CA ALA A 20 35.42 -14.21 -20.64
C ALA A 20 34.59 -13.30 -19.73
N VAL A 21 34.66 -11.98 -19.97
CA VAL A 21 33.79 -11.02 -19.28
C VAL A 21 32.35 -11.47 -19.52
N PRO A 22 31.58 -11.80 -18.46
CA PRO A 22 30.24 -12.32 -18.65
C PRO A 22 29.41 -11.27 -19.41
N PRO A 23 28.65 -11.69 -20.44
CA PRO A 23 27.90 -10.75 -21.26
C PRO A 23 26.93 -9.95 -20.39
N LYS A 24 26.96 -8.61 -20.55
CA LYS A 24 26.09 -7.69 -19.81
C LYS A 24 24.63 -8.04 -20.09
N VAL A 25 23.93 -8.55 -19.07
CA VAL A 25 22.50 -8.90 -19.18
C VAL A 25 21.68 -7.62 -19.36
N LYS A 26 20.95 -7.53 -20.48
CA LYS A 26 20.08 -6.39 -20.80
C LYS A 26 18.95 -6.28 -19.78
N THR A 27 18.62 -5.06 -19.37
CA THR A 27 17.44 -4.76 -18.55
C THR A 27 16.38 -4.07 -19.43
N LEU A 28 15.14 -4.56 -19.40
CA LEU A 28 14.00 -3.96 -20.09
C LEU A 28 12.82 -3.79 -19.13
N SER A 29 12.01 -2.74 -19.29
CA SER A 29 10.71 -2.68 -18.60
C SER A 29 9.79 -3.79 -19.09
N LEU A 30 8.86 -4.25 -18.24
CA LEU A 30 7.89 -5.28 -18.60
C LEU A 30 7.13 -4.90 -19.88
N ASN A 31 6.61 -3.68 -19.98
CA ASN A 31 5.85 -3.20 -21.14
C ASN A 31 6.69 -3.24 -22.42
N HIS A 32 7.92 -2.70 -22.39
CA HIS A 32 8.80 -2.73 -23.56
C HIS A 32 9.19 -4.15 -23.95
N ALA A 33 9.44 -5.04 -22.98
CA ALA A 33 9.82 -6.42 -23.25
C ALA A 33 8.66 -7.22 -23.90
N ILE A 34 7.41 -6.95 -23.52
CA ILE A 34 6.21 -7.53 -24.14
C ILE A 34 6.02 -6.97 -25.56
N GLN A 35 6.10 -5.65 -25.74
CA GLN A 35 5.98 -5.00 -27.05
C GLN A 35 7.01 -5.51 -28.05
N GLN A 36 8.25 -5.74 -27.60
CA GLN A 36 9.34 -6.31 -28.40
C GLN A 36 9.24 -7.84 -28.58
N LYS A 37 8.19 -8.50 -28.04
CA LYS A 37 8.00 -9.97 -28.06
C LYS A 37 9.19 -10.75 -27.46
N ILE A 38 9.92 -10.14 -26.54
CA ILE A 38 11.04 -10.75 -25.82
C ILE A 38 10.53 -11.55 -24.62
N ILE A 39 9.53 -11.01 -23.94
CA ILE A 39 8.78 -11.67 -22.87
C ILE A 39 7.35 -11.91 -23.34
N SER A 40 6.78 -13.06 -22.96
CA SER A 40 5.33 -13.27 -22.96
C SER A 40 4.81 -13.22 -21.54
N LEU A 41 3.78 -12.41 -21.28
CA LEU A 41 3.01 -12.41 -20.05
C LEU A 41 1.82 -13.37 -20.24
N ASN A 42 1.99 -14.61 -19.79
CA ASN A 42 1.06 -15.69 -20.09
C ASN A 42 -0.20 -15.64 -19.20
N LYS A 43 -0.02 -15.31 -17.92
CA LYS A 43 -1.11 -15.31 -16.94
C LYS A 43 -0.86 -14.26 -15.87
N VAL A 44 -1.92 -13.54 -15.49
CA VAL A 44 -1.96 -12.70 -14.30
C VAL A 44 -3.18 -13.13 -13.51
N LYS A 45 -3.00 -13.52 -12.25
CA LYS A 45 -4.10 -13.97 -11.40
C LYS A 45 -3.97 -13.47 -9.97
N TYR A 46 -5.10 -13.22 -9.32
CA TYR A 46 -5.16 -13.02 -7.88
C TYR A 46 -4.93 -14.34 -7.14
N ILE A 47 -4.08 -14.30 -6.11
CA ILE A 47 -3.70 -15.49 -5.32
C ILE A 47 -4.09 -15.36 -3.84
N GLY A 48 -5.01 -14.45 -3.52
CA GLY A 48 -5.37 -14.12 -2.14
C GLY A 48 -4.37 -13.16 -1.50
N LYS A 49 -4.69 -12.72 -0.28
CA LYS A 49 -3.83 -11.84 0.55
C LYS A 49 -3.29 -10.63 -0.22
N GLN A 50 -4.16 -9.96 -0.98
CA GLN A 50 -3.83 -8.71 -1.66
C GLN A 50 -2.63 -8.86 -2.63
N SER A 51 -2.57 -9.98 -3.37
CA SER A 51 -1.43 -10.31 -4.22
C SER A 51 -1.82 -10.80 -5.61
N LEU A 52 -1.11 -10.30 -6.62
CA LEU A 52 -1.13 -10.81 -7.99
C LEU A 52 0.10 -11.67 -8.27
N GLN A 53 -0.11 -12.81 -8.94
CA GLN A 53 0.95 -13.61 -9.52
C GLN A 53 1.02 -13.40 -11.03
N LEU A 54 2.20 -13.04 -11.52
CA LEU A 54 2.46 -12.80 -12.94
C LEU A 54 3.32 -13.93 -13.50
N THR A 55 2.77 -14.78 -14.36
CA THR A 55 3.54 -15.79 -15.08
C THR A 55 4.11 -15.19 -16.35
N ILE A 56 5.42 -14.98 -16.37
CA ILE A 56 6.16 -14.48 -17.53
C ILE A 56 7.14 -15.52 -18.07
N LYS A 57 7.34 -15.50 -19.39
CA LYS A 57 8.28 -16.39 -20.09
C LYS A 57 9.24 -15.59 -20.93
N ASN A 58 10.54 -15.84 -20.76
CA ASN A 58 11.54 -15.36 -21.71
C ASN A 58 11.49 -16.19 -22.99
N ILE A 59 11.15 -15.53 -24.09
CA ILE A 59 11.00 -16.18 -25.40
C ILE A 59 12.38 -16.45 -26.04
N HIS A 60 13.41 -15.67 -25.71
CA HIS A 60 14.76 -15.93 -26.18
C HIS A 60 15.34 -17.22 -25.59
N LYS A 61 15.82 -18.12 -26.45
CA LYS A 61 16.38 -19.42 -26.05
C LYS A 61 17.84 -19.38 -25.57
N ARG A 62 18.55 -18.27 -25.82
CA ARG A 62 20.01 -18.17 -25.61
C ARG A 62 20.45 -16.99 -24.74
N LYS A 63 19.56 -16.05 -24.44
CA LYS A 63 19.91 -14.81 -23.72
C LYS A 63 19.03 -14.66 -22.51
N ASP A 64 19.67 -14.56 -21.35
CA ASP A 64 19.02 -14.13 -20.13
C ASP A 64 18.63 -12.66 -20.24
N ILE A 65 17.59 -12.27 -19.52
CA ILE A 65 17.12 -10.89 -19.47
C ILE A 65 16.73 -10.49 -18.06
N LYS A 66 17.03 -9.25 -17.67
CA LYS A 66 16.46 -8.63 -16.47
C LYS A 66 15.20 -7.87 -16.86
N ILE A 67 14.09 -8.16 -16.19
CA ILE A 67 12.81 -7.47 -16.39
C ILE A 67 12.57 -6.54 -15.21
N HIS A 68 12.44 -5.26 -15.54
CA HIS A 68 12.05 -4.20 -14.62
C HIS A 68 10.52 -4.07 -14.60
N PHE A 69 9.94 -4.28 -13.43
CA PHE A 69 8.55 -4.05 -13.10
C PHE A 69 8.48 -2.69 -12.42
N PRO A 70 8.09 -1.61 -13.14
CA PRO A 70 8.05 -0.27 -12.56
C PRO A 70 6.93 -0.13 -11.53
N THR A 71 7.06 0.86 -10.65
CA THR A 71 5.94 1.34 -9.84
C THR A 71 4.80 1.82 -10.73
N GLY A 72 3.56 1.50 -10.33
CA GLY A 72 2.35 1.93 -11.01
C GLY A 72 1.87 0.98 -12.10
N LEU A 73 2.41 -0.25 -12.20
CA LEU A 73 1.86 -1.24 -13.14
C LEU A 73 0.40 -1.51 -12.82
N GLN A 74 -0.48 -1.36 -13.81
CA GLN A 74 -1.92 -1.57 -13.66
C GLN A 74 -2.38 -2.82 -14.40
N PHE A 75 -3.39 -3.48 -13.85
CA PHE A 75 -3.98 -4.69 -14.40
C PHE A 75 -5.50 -4.58 -14.36
N ALA A 76 -6.13 -4.65 -15.54
CA ALA A 76 -7.57 -4.66 -15.66
C ALA A 76 -8.14 -6.04 -15.34
N SER A 77 -9.21 -6.12 -14.55
CA SER A 77 -9.87 -7.42 -14.35
C SER A 77 -10.47 -7.92 -15.66
N LYS A 78 -10.47 -9.24 -15.87
CA LYS A 78 -11.24 -9.85 -16.96
C LYS A 78 -12.73 -9.94 -16.64
N ASP A 79 -13.11 -9.87 -15.38
CA ASP A 79 -14.50 -9.70 -14.94
C ASP A 79 -14.73 -8.21 -14.66
N SER A 80 -15.59 -7.57 -15.46
CA SER A 80 -15.85 -6.14 -15.34
C SER A 80 -16.57 -5.72 -14.07
N SER A 81 -17.11 -6.68 -13.30
CA SER A 81 -17.70 -6.42 -11.97
C SER A 81 -16.66 -6.38 -10.85
N GLU A 82 -15.44 -6.84 -11.11
CA GLU A 82 -14.33 -6.81 -10.16
C GLU A 82 -13.48 -5.57 -10.33
N GLN A 83 -12.73 -5.26 -9.28
CA GLN A 83 -11.77 -4.17 -9.25
C GLN A 83 -10.52 -4.45 -10.07
N ASP A 84 -10.10 -3.46 -10.85
CA ASP A 84 -8.74 -3.34 -11.38
C ASP A 84 -7.69 -3.30 -10.25
N GLN A 85 -6.43 -3.55 -10.58
CA GLN A 85 -5.33 -3.66 -9.61
C GLN A 85 -4.13 -2.79 -10.03
N ILE A 86 -3.45 -2.21 -9.04
CA ILE A 86 -2.18 -1.49 -9.21
C ILE A 86 -1.06 -2.08 -8.32
N ILE A 87 0.14 -2.21 -8.86
CA ILE A 87 1.34 -2.58 -8.10
C ILE A 87 2.14 -1.31 -7.77
N LEU A 88 2.46 -1.12 -6.49
CA LEU A 88 3.20 0.06 -6.04
C LEU A 88 4.72 -0.19 -6.01
N GLN A 89 5.16 -1.43 -5.84
CA GLN A 89 6.58 -1.74 -5.66
C GLN A 89 7.31 -1.97 -6.98
N GLU A 90 8.43 -1.27 -7.14
CA GLU A 90 9.40 -1.55 -8.18
C GLU A 90 10.17 -2.85 -7.90
N ARG A 91 10.38 -3.68 -8.93
CA ARG A 91 11.27 -4.85 -8.85
C ARG A 91 12.03 -5.08 -10.15
N ILE A 92 13.26 -5.58 -10.06
CA ILE A 92 14.01 -6.10 -11.21
C ILE A 92 14.26 -7.59 -11.00
N LEU A 93 13.82 -8.43 -11.93
CA LEU A 93 13.96 -9.89 -11.83
C LEU A 93 14.69 -10.47 -13.04
N LEU A 94 15.58 -11.43 -12.79
CA LEU A 94 16.24 -12.20 -13.85
C LEU A 94 15.29 -13.27 -14.39
N VAL A 95 15.10 -13.31 -15.71
CA VAL A 95 14.39 -14.37 -16.42
C VAL A 95 15.37 -15.07 -17.35
N ARG A 96 15.76 -16.29 -16.96
CA ARG A 96 16.71 -17.08 -17.74
C ARG A 96 16.17 -17.41 -19.12
N ALA A 97 17.07 -17.58 -20.08
CA ALA A 97 16.77 -17.91 -21.45
C ALA A 97 15.80 -19.10 -21.57
N GLY A 98 14.69 -18.92 -22.28
CA GLY A 98 13.67 -19.93 -22.54
C GLY A 98 12.86 -20.36 -21.31
N LYS A 99 13.11 -19.78 -20.13
CA LYS A 99 12.45 -20.15 -18.88
C LYS A 99 11.29 -19.22 -18.55
N SER A 100 10.39 -19.74 -17.72
CA SER A 100 9.31 -18.97 -17.11
C SER A 100 9.59 -18.72 -15.64
N ILE A 101 9.09 -17.61 -15.11
CA ILE A 101 9.01 -17.34 -13.68
C ILE A 101 7.60 -16.86 -13.34
N SER A 102 7.18 -17.04 -12.08
CA SER A 102 5.87 -16.62 -11.58
C SER A 102 5.99 -15.78 -10.31
N PRO A 103 6.62 -14.59 -10.35
CA PRO A 103 6.69 -13.69 -9.21
C PRO A 103 5.30 -13.26 -8.72
N SER A 104 5.18 -13.11 -7.41
CA SER A 104 4.02 -12.48 -6.77
C SER A 104 4.36 -11.05 -6.33
N PHE A 105 3.37 -10.17 -6.41
CA PHE A 105 3.43 -8.76 -6.04
C PHE A 105 2.23 -8.43 -5.18
N VAL A 106 2.45 -7.61 -4.15
CA VAL A 106 1.33 -6.97 -3.45
C VAL A 106 0.68 -6.00 -4.43
N SER A 107 -0.64 -6.05 -4.52
CA SER A 107 -1.42 -5.19 -5.42
C SER A 107 -2.52 -4.49 -4.63
N TYR A 108 -2.94 -3.33 -5.08
CA TYR A 108 -4.02 -2.58 -4.45
C TYR A 108 -5.15 -2.44 -5.45
N CYS A 109 -6.38 -2.58 -4.96
CA CYS A 109 -7.55 -2.44 -5.80
C CYS A 109 -7.77 -0.98 -6.20
N THR A 110 -8.29 -0.76 -7.40
CA THR A 110 -8.89 0.51 -7.84
C THR A 110 -10.36 0.26 -8.13
N GLN A 111 -11.23 1.28 -8.11
CA GLN A 111 -12.69 1.15 -8.29
C GLN A 111 -13.39 0.56 -7.05
N SER A 112 -13.33 1.28 -5.92
CA SER A 112 -13.85 0.85 -4.61
C SER A 112 -15.30 0.33 -4.57
N ASP A 113 -16.12 0.72 -5.54
CA ASP A 113 -17.51 0.33 -5.74
C ASP A 113 -17.69 -1.05 -6.41
N HIS A 114 -16.64 -1.59 -7.02
CA HIS A 114 -16.61 -2.92 -7.61
C HIS A 114 -16.30 -4.02 -6.56
N LEU A 115 -16.49 -5.28 -6.97
CA LEU A 115 -16.20 -6.44 -6.14
C LEU A 115 -14.69 -6.59 -5.88
N SER A 116 -14.34 -6.96 -4.65
CA SER A 116 -13.00 -7.49 -4.34
C SER A 116 -12.75 -8.76 -5.15
N PRO A 117 -11.54 -8.92 -5.75
CA PRO A 117 -11.28 -10.04 -6.63
C PRO A 117 -11.32 -11.38 -5.90
N GLY A 118 -11.90 -12.37 -6.57
CA GLY A 118 -11.89 -13.77 -6.16
C GLY A 118 -10.53 -14.45 -6.28
N LEU A 119 -10.31 -15.53 -5.53
CA LEU A 119 -9.18 -16.42 -5.74
C LEU A 119 -9.17 -16.91 -7.20
N ASN A 120 -8.02 -16.77 -7.86
CA ASN A 120 -7.80 -17.05 -9.28
C ASN A 120 -8.50 -16.10 -10.27
N SER A 121 -9.10 -14.99 -9.82
CA SER A 121 -9.54 -13.94 -10.75
C SER A 121 -8.39 -13.52 -11.65
N GLU A 122 -8.69 -13.34 -12.93
CA GLU A 122 -7.69 -13.15 -13.97
C GLU A 122 -7.66 -11.71 -14.44
N PHE A 123 -6.46 -11.23 -14.78
CA PHE A 123 -6.25 -9.85 -15.17
C PHE A 123 -5.48 -9.73 -16.48
N LYS A 124 -5.57 -8.55 -17.09
CA LYS A 124 -4.79 -8.15 -18.26
C LYS A 124 -3.97 -6.91 -17.92
N LEU A 125 -2.71 -6.90 -18.32
CA LEU A 125 -1.88 -5.70 -18.21
C LEU A 125 -2.53 -4.55 -18.99
N LYS A 126 -2.65 -3.38 -18.37
CA LYS A 126 -3.10 -2.14 -19.01
C LYS A 126 -2.00 -1.09 -18.99
N GLU A 127 -2.31 0.12 -19.45
CA GLU A 127 -1.37 1.24 -19.40
C GLU A 127 -0.90 1.49 -17.95
N ASN A 128 0.38 1.85 -17.79
CA ASN A 128 0.92 2.17 -16.48
C ASN A 128 0.18 3.36 -15.88
N ALA A 129 0.12 3.44 -14.55
CA ALA A 129 -0.41 4.62 -13.89
C ALA A 129 0.34 5.88 -14.36
N ASN A 130 -0.38 6.98 -14.42
CA ASN A 130 0.10 8.31 -14.76
C ASN A 130 -0.50 9.35 -13.79
N GLY A 131 -0.07 10.61 -13.90
CA GLY A 131 -0.56 11.72 -13.08
C GLY A 131 -0.54 11.43 -11.58
N GLN A 132 -1.61 11.86 -10.88
CA GLN A 132 -1.75 11.71 -9.44
C GLN A 132 -1.64 10.25 -8.97
N LEU A 133 -2.15 9.28 -9.74
CA LEU A 133 -2.09 7.87 -9.34
C LEU A 133 -0.65 7.33 -9.36
N LEU A 134 0.19 7.78 -10.30
CA LEU A 134 1.60 7.42 -10.33
C LEU A 134 2.37 8.10 -9.19
N GLU A 135 2.11 9.37 -8.93
CA GLU A 135 2.74 10.11 -7.82
C GLU A 135 2.40 9.47 -6.47
N LEU A 136 1.14 9.10 -6.27
CA LEU A 136 0.71 8.32 -5.10
C LEU A 136 1.45 7.00 -4.99
N ALA A 137 1.53 6.23 -6.09
CA ALA A 137 2.16 4.93 -6.08
C ALA A 137 3.65 5.01 -5.71
N GLN A 138 4.36 6.01 -6.25
CA GLN A 138 5.77 6.28 -5.93
C GLN A 138 5.95 6.66 -4.46
N PHE A 139 5.09 7.52 -3.93
CA PHE A 139 5.13 7.89 -2.51
C PHE A 139 4.86 6.69 -1.59
N LEU A 140 3.78 5.94 -1.84
CA LEU A 140 3.40 4.79 -1.02
C LEU A 140 4.42 3.65 -1.08
N ALA A 141 5.18 3.51 -2.18
CA ALA A 141 6.29 2.57 -2.26
C ALA A 141 7.40 2.83 -1.21
N THR A 142 7.48 4.06 -0.66
CA THR A 142 8.42 4.43 0.41
C THR A 142 7.89 4.14 1.82
N ILE A 143 6.62 3.78 1.95
CA ILE A 143 5.94 3.56 3.23
C ILE A 143 5.88 2.07 3.51
N LYS A 144 6.29 1.67 4.72
CA LYS A 144 6.21 0.28 5.20
C LYS A 144 4.93 0.06 5.98
N ASP A 145 4.47 -1.19 5.99
CA ASP A 145 3.40 -1.68 6.87
C ASP A 145 2.05 -0.93 6.79
N SER A 146 1.73 -0.36 5.63
CA SER A 146 0.58 0.53 5.44
C SER A 146 -0.51 -0.07 4.54
N GLN A 147 -0.72 -1.39 4.53
CA GLN A 147 -1.61 -2.05 3.54
C GLN A 147 -3.02 -1.45 3.47
N TYR A 148 -3.71 -1.34 4.60
CA TYR A 148 -5.03 -0.72 4.64
C TYR A 148 -5.01 0.74 4.22
N THR A 149 -4.12 1.53 4.82
CA THR A 149 -4.05 2.97 4.55
C THR A 149 -3.69 3.24 3.09
N SER A 150 -2.85 2.39 2.50
CA SER A 150 -2.47 2.44 1.08
C SER A 150 -3.66 2.09 0.20
N GLN A 151 -4.45 1.05 0.55
CA GLN A 151 -5.66 0.69 -0.18
C GLN A 151 -6.67 1.86 -0.20
N HIS A 152 -6.92 2.48 0.95
CA HIS A 152 -7.81 3.63 1.04
C HIS A 152 -7.23 4.89 0.39
N ALA A 153 -5.90 5.07 0.39
CA ALA A 153 -5.26 6.15 -0.35
C ALA A 153 -5.41 5.98 -1.87
N VAL A 154 -5.32 4.75 -2.38
CA VAL A 154 -5.63 4.46 -3.79
C VAL A 154 -7.07 4.86 -4.09
N TRP A 155 -8.04 4.46 -3.26
CA TRP A 155 -9.45 4.84 -3.45
C TRP A 155 -9.73 6.34 -3.28
N ALA A 156 -8.95 7.05 -2.46
CA ALA A 156 -9.06 8.52 -2.36
C ALA A 156 -8.70 9.22 -3.68
N VAL A 157 -7.77 8.64 -4.46
CA VAL A 157 -7.36 9.17 -5.78
C VAL A 157 -8.23 8.63 -6.91
N THR A 158 -8.62 7.34 -6.89
CA THR A 158 -9.36 6.73 -8.01
C THR A 158 -10.87 6.88 -7.92
N ASN A 159 -11.41 7.08 -6.72
CA ASN A 159 -12.85 7.10 -6.44
C ASN A 159 -13.28 8.33 -5.62
N ASP A 160 -12.37 9.29 -5.44
CA ASP A 160 -12.64 10.54 -4.70
C ASP A 160 -13.09 10.33 -3.24
N HIS A 161 -12.69 9.24 -2.57
CA HIS A 161 -13.05 8.99 -1.17
C HIS A 161 -12.51 10.07 -0.21
N ASP A 162 -13.22 10.26 0.91
CA ASP A 162 -12.79 11.14 2.01
C ASP A 162 -11.48 10.64 2.66
N LEU A 163 -10.62 11.57 3.02
CA LEU A 163 -9.33 11.30 3.66
C LEU A 163 -9.45 10.77 5.09
N LYS A 164 -10.63 10.85 5.73
CA LYS A 164 -10.86 10.25 7.03
C LYS A 164 -10.59 8.74 7.02
N GLY A 165 -10.80 8.06 5.90
CA GLY A 165 -10.49 6.63 5.73
C GLY A 165 -8.99 6.28 5.82
N LEU A 166 -8.09 7.26 5.74
CA LEU A 166 -6.64 7.10 5.81
C LEU A 166 -6.16 6.87 7.25
N HIS A 167 -6.71 5.85 7.89
CA HIS A 167 -6.37 5.43 9.23
C HIS A 167 -5.13 4.51 9.25
N HIS A 168 -4.29 4.64 10.28
CA HIS A 168 -3.15 3.75 10.55
C HIS A 168 -2.89 3.68 12.07
N ASN A 169 -2.41 2.54 12.57
CA ASN A 169 -2.12 2.34 13.99
C ASN A 169 -0.96 3.21 14.49
N ASP A 170 0.06 3.44 13.65
CA ASP A 170 1.06 4.48 13.87
C ASP A 170 0.56 5.82 13.33
N PHE A 171 0.31 6.77 14.24
CA PHE A 171 -0.18 8.11 13.93
C PHE A 171 0.77 8.90 13.00
N LYS A 172 2.09 8.73 13.15
CA LYS A 172 3.05 9.48 12.31
C LYS A 172 2.94 9.05 10.86
N THR A 173 2.83 7.75 10.62
CA THR A 173 2.58 7.17 9.29
C THR A 173 1.22 7.61 8.74
N ALA A 174 0.14 7.55 9.53
CA ALA A 174 -1.18 8.06 9.12
C ALA A 174 -1.09 9.51 8.63
N LEU A 175 -0.51 10.39 9.44
CA LEU A 175 -0.40 11.82 9.14
C LEU A 175 0.48 12.09 7.91
N LYS A 176 1.57 11.33 7.73
CA LYS A 176 2.44 11.45 6.56
C LYS A 176 1.65 11.14 5.28
N ILE A 177 0.86 10.06 5.28
CA ILE A 177 0.04 9.67 4.12
C ILE A 177 -1.09 10.68 3.91
N GLN A 178 -1.80 11.08 4.96
CA GLN A 178 -2.89 12.06 4.87
C GLN A 178 -2.44 13.40 4.28
N LYS A 179 -1.30 13.93 4.73
CA LYS A 179 -0.73 15.18 4.18
C LYS A 179 -0.42 15.05 2.71
N PHE A 180 0.27 13.96 2.33
CA PHE A 180 0.59 13.74 0.94
C PHE A 180 -0.67 13.63 0.06
N VAL A 181 -1.66 12.85 0.48
CA VAL A 181 -2.91 12.68 -0.29
C VAL A 181 -3.74 13.96 -0.30
N ALA A 182 -3.79 14.72 0.80
CA ALA A 182 -4.42 16.03 0.88
C ALA A 182 -3.82 17.02 -0.12
N ASP A 183 -2.49 17.14 -0.13
CA ASP A 183 -1.77 18.01 -1.07
C ASP A 183 -2.00 17.55 -2.52
N LEU A 184 -1.97 16.24 -2.76
CA LEU A 184 -2.15 15.64 -4.09
C LEU A 184 -3.57 15.86 -4.64
N THR A 185 -4.60 15.76 -3.79
CA THR A 185 -6.02 15.83 -4.18
C THR A 185 -6.67 17.19 -3.95
N GLY A 186 -5.99 18.12 -3.27
CA GLY A 186 -6.55 19.41 -2.85
C GLY A 186 -7.57 19.33 -1.72
N LYS A 187 -7.70 18.17 -1.06
CA LYS A 187 -8.67 17.96 0.04
C LYS A 187 -8.12 18.45 1.37
N PRO A 188 -8.98 18.94 2.29
CA PRO A 188 -8.55 19.33 3.62
C PRO A 188 -8.09 18.12 4.44
N LEU A 189 -7.14 18.35 5.35
CA LEU A 189 -6.76 17.34 6.34
C LEU A 189 -7.93 17.03 7.29
N PRO A 190 -8.25 15.75 7.53
CA PRO A 190 -9.36 15.40 8.40
C PRO A 190 -8.99 15.64 9.87
N GLN A 191 -9.97 16.05 10.69
CA GLN A 191 -9.77 16.28 12.13
C GLN A 191 -9.74 14.98 12.95
N TYR A 192 -10.22 13.89 12.36
CA TYR A 192 -10.26 12.54 12.92
C TYR A 192 -10.13 11.54 11.79
N THR A 193 -9.80 10.28 12.11
CA THR A 193 -9.75 9.20 11.12
C THR A 193 -10.78 8.14 11.43
N VAL A 194 -11.16 7.42 10.39
CA VAL A 194 -12.13 6.34 10.42
C VAL A 194 -11.47 5.10 9.85
N ARG A 195 -11.61 4.00 10.57
CA ARG A 195 -11.38 2.66 10.06
C ARG A 195 -12.72 2.13 9.59
N TYR A 196 -12.78 1.78 8.31
CA TYR A 196 -13.91 1.12 7.69
C TYR A 196 -13.74 -0.40 7.71
N ARG A 197 -14.87 -1.10 7.66
CA ARG A 197 -14.94 -2.52 7.28
C ARG A 197 -14.73 -2.61 5.77
N ASP A 198 -13.70 -3.31 5.34
CA ASP A 198 -13.52 -3.62 3.92
C ASP A 198 -14.39 -4.84 3.56
N GLY A 199 -14.85 -4.90 2.31
CA GLY A 199 -15.58 -6.04 1.79
C GLY A 199 -14.71 -7.27 1.69
N SER A 200 -15.30 -8.44 1.95
CA SER A 200 -14.61 -9.71 1.75
C SER A 200 -14.54 -10.09 0.26
N GLU A 201 -13.91 -11.23 -0.03
CA GLU A 201 -13.79 -11.76 -1.39
C GLU A 201 -15.15 -11.81 -2.12
N ARG A 202 -15.22 -11.31 -3.35
CA ARG A 202 -16.44 -11.22 -4.18
C ARG A 202 -17.58 -10.40 -3.57
N GLN A 203 -17.28 -9.51 -2.63
CA GLN A 203 -18.20 -8.48 -2.15
C GLN A 203 -17.73 -7.10 -2.58
N VAL A 204 -18.64 -6.12 -2.56
CA VAL A 204 -18.29 -4.70 -2.76
C VAL A 204 -17.18 -4.32 -1.81
N ALA A 205 -16.09 -3.79 -2.36
CA ALA A 205 -14.83 -3.71 -1.63
C ALA A 205 -14.82 -2.62 -0.55
N PHE A 206 -15.44 -1.48 -0.82
CA PHE A 206 -15.67 -0.46 0.20
C PHE A 206 -17.12 -0.52 0.67
N THR A 207 -17.32 -0.94 1.92
CA THR A 207 -18.68 -1.05 2.49
C THR A 207 -19.23 0.28 3.03
N GLY A 208 -18.33 1.24 3.32
CA GLY A 208 -18.67 2.47 4.05
C GLY A 208 -19.06 2.26 5.51
N GLU A 209 -19.01 1.03 6.04
CA GLU A 209 -19.33 0.74 7.45
C GLU A 209 -18.16 1.14 8.35
N THR A 210 -18.35 2.19 9.14
CA THR A 210 -17.39 2.62 10.16
C THR A 210 -17.32 1.59 11.28
N ILE A 211 -16.13 1.08 11.59
CA ILE A 211 -15.91 0.16 12.73
C ILE A 211 -15.16 0.81 13.89
N LEU A 212 -14.39 1.86 13.61
CA LEU A 212 -13.61 2.57 14.62
C LEU A 212 -13.31 3.99 14.18
N ILE A 213 -13.56 4.95 15.05
CA ILE A 213 -13.19 6.36 14.86
C ILE A 213 -12.03 6.68 15.79
N TYR A 214 -11.03 7.40 15.29
CA TYR A 214 -9.88 7.88 16.03
C TYR A 214 -9.83 9.40 15.99
N GLY A 215 -9.95 10.06 17.14
CA GLY A 215 -9.77 11.50 17.28
C GLY A 215 -8.63 11.85 18.23
N ASN A 216 -8.31 13.14 18.33
CA ASN A 216 -7.29 13.62 19.25
C ASN A 216 -7.68 14.95 19.87
N HIS A 217 -7.54 15.05 21.19
CA HIS A 217 -7.62 16.32 21.89
C HIS A 217 -6.24 16.91 22.05
N GLN A 218 -6.14 18.22 21.79
CA GLN A 218 -4.99 19.04 22.11
C GLN A 218 -5.47 20.34 22.75
N TYR A 219 -4.95 20.67 23.93
CA TYR A 219 -5.28 21.89 24.66
C TYR A 219 -4.17 22.25 25.65
N THR A 220 -4.28 23.42 26.28
CA THR A 220 -3.32 23.91 27.27
C THR A 220 -4.05 24.16 28.59
N LEU A 221 -3.51 23.63 29.68
CA LEU A 221 -3.98 23.87 31.04
C LEU A 221 -3.18 25.01 31.68
N SER A 222 -3.87 25.94 32.34
CA SER A 222 -3.24 27.04 33.10
C SER A 222 -2.73 26.62 34.47
N GLN A 223 -3.29 25.52 35.02
CA GLN A 223 -2.94 24.91 36.30
C GLN A 223 -3.17 23.39 36.25
N ASP A 224 -2.67 22.66 37.25
CA ASP A 224 -2.98 21.24 37.41
C ASP A 224 -4.50 21.04 37.56
N ALA A 225 -5.05 19.99 36.95
CA ALA A 225 -6.49 19.72 36.99
C ALA A 225 -6.79 18.22 36.95
N LEU A 226 -7.96 17.83 37.45
CA LEU A 226 -8.57 16.54 37.15
C LEU A 226 -9.36 16.68 35.86
N VAL A 227 -9.11 15.79 34.91
CA VAL A 227 -9.73 15.83 33.59
C VAL A 227 -10.46 14.52 33.35
N THR A 228 -11.68 14.64 32.82
CA THR A 228 -12.49 13.52 32.37
C THR A 228 -12.72 13.67 30.86
N CYS A 229 -12.70 12.56 30.12
CA CYS A 229 -13.05 12.54 28.71
C CYS A 229 -14.13 11.50 28.48
N GLN A 230 -15.27 11.94 27.96
CA GLN A 230 -16.44 11.12 27.69
C GLN A 230 -16.96 11.40 26.28
N ILE A 231 -17.63 10.42 25.69
CA ILE A 231 -18.21 10.51 24.36
C ILE A 231 -19.72 10.35 24.49
N PHE A 232 -20.45 11.25 23.84
CA PHE A 232 -21.90 11.31 23.85
C PHE A 232 -22.45 11.14 22.44
N ASN A 233 -23.64 10.57 22.31
CA ASN A 233 -24.39 10.60 21.06
C ASN A 233 -25.11 11.95 20.87
N GLU A 234 -25.78 12.14 19.74
CA GLU A 234 -26.52 13.38 19.42
C GLU A 234 -27.70 13.66 20.38
N ALA A 235 -28.26 12.62 21.02
CA ALA A 235 -29.28 12.76 22.07
C ALA A 235 -28.72 13.21 23.43
N GLY A 236 -27.39 13.32 23.56
CA GLY A 236 -26.72 13.69 24.81
C GLY A 236 -26.50 12.53 25.78
N GLU A 237 -26.72 11.29 25.35
CA GLU A 237 -26.47 10.10 26.15
C GLU A 237 -24.99 9.72 26.09
N MET A 238 -24.38 9.41 27.23
CA MET A 238 -22.99 8.96 27.28
C MET A 238 -22.88 7.54 26.73
N VAL A 239 -22.08 7.36 25.67
CA VAL A 239 -21.86 6.07 25.02
C VAL A 239 -20.50 5.46 25.35
N GLN A 240 -19.53 6.28 25.76
CA GLN A 240 -18.21 5.80 26.18
C GLN A 240 -17.52 6.75 27.15
N GLU A 241 -16.94 6.21 28.22
CA GLU A 241 -15.96 6.92 29.04
C GLU A 241 -14.55 6.57 28.54
N VAL A 242 -13.77 7.58 28.11
CA VAL A 242 -12.39 7.39 27.64
C VAL A 242 -11.44 7.31 28.83
N PHE A 243 -11.60 8.24 29.79
CA PHE A 243 -10.98 8.19 31.12
C PHE A 243 -11.74 9.14 32.04
N LYS A 244 -11.59 8.92 33.36
CA LYS A 244 -12.23 9.72 34.39
C LYS A 244 -11.21 10.22 35.42
N ASP A 245 -11.37 11.48 35.83
CA ASP A 245 -10.62 12.14 36.90
C ASP A 245 -9.09 11.94 36.80
N MET A 246 -8.57 11.95 35.57
CA MET A 246 -7.16 11.78 35.32
C MET A 246 -6.43 13.09 35.65
N LYS A 247 -5.49 13.02 36.60
CA LYS A 247 -4.67 14.17 36.98
C LYS A 247 -3.74 14.55 35.82
N GLN A 248 -3.88 15.78 35.34
CA GLN A 248 -3.02 16.34 34.30
C GLN A 248 -2.32 17.59 34.81
N LYS A 249 -1.06 17.75 34.42
CA LYS A 249 -0.22 18.88 34.81
C LYS A 249 -0.52 20.12 33.98
N LYS A 250 -0.29 21.30 34.56
CA LYS A 250 -0.21 22.56 33.82
C LYS A 250 0.64 22.41 32.57
N GLY A 251 0.19 22.99 31.45
CA GLY A 251 0.92 22.96 30.18
C GLY A 251 0.13 22.32 29.05
N LYS A 252 0.84 21.97 27.97
CA LYS A 252 0.23 21.36 26.77
C LYS A 252 -0.14 19.91 27.06
N VAL A 253 -1.39 19.57 26.83
CA VAL A 253 -1.91 18.21 26.91
C VAL A 253 -2.30 17.75 25.51
N ARG A 254 -1.95 16.50 25.22
CA ARG A 254 -2.43 15.78 24.03
C ARG A 254 -2.76 14.35 24.40
N PHE A 255 -3.92 13.88 23.96
CA PHE A 255 -4.27 12.46 24.02
C PHE A 255 -5.16 12.09 22.84
N ASN A 256 -5.19 10.80 22.51
CA ASN A 256 -6.05 10.24 21.47
C ASN A 256 -7.27 9.57 22.14
N PHE A 257 -8.40 9.58 21.46
CA PHE A 257 -9.56 8.78 21.84
C PHE A 257 -9.99 7.91 20.67
N HIS A 258 -10.56 6.75 20.98
CA HIS A 258 -11.12 5.85 19.98
C HIS A 258 -12.57 5.55 20.33
N LEU A 259 -13.45 5.55 19.34
CA LEU A 259 -14.86 5.17 19.47
C LEU A 259 -15.11 3.94 18.61
N LYS A 260 -15.41 2.79 19.24
CA LYS A 260 -15.86 1.59 18.52
C LYS A 260 -17.32 1.78 18.14
N THR A 261 -17.64 1.59 16.87
CA THR A 261 -18.94 1.98 16.31
C THR A 261 -19.82 0.79 15.89
N MET A 262 -19.30 -0.45 15.94
CA MET A 262 -20.06 -1.63 15.48
C MET A 262 -21.38 -1.84 16.21
N ASP A 263 -21.43 -1.50 17.51
CA ASP A 263 -22.61 -1.66 18.37
C ASP A 263 -23.36 -0.35 18.58
N LEU A 264 -23.00 0.70 17.83
CA LEU A 264 -23.57 2.03 17.94
C LEU A 264 -24.40 2.35 16.69
N PRO A 265 -25.53 3.07 16.82
CA PRO A 265 -26.26 3.59 15.67
C PRO A 265 -25.36 4.47 14.78
N LYS A 266 -25.64 4.54 13.48
CA LYS A 266 -25.01 5.55 12.63
C LYS A 266 -25.43 6.94 13.09
N GLY A 267 -24.51 7.90 13.03
CA GLY A 267 -24.80 9.27 13.42
C GLY A 267 -23.61 10.02 14.02
N LYS A 268 -23.92 11.16 14.62
CA LYS A 268 -22.93 12.08 15.19
C LYS A 268 -22.66 11.78 16.66
N TYR A 269 -21.40 11.90 17.01
CA TYR A 269 -20.90 11.73 18.36
C TYR A 269 -20.01 12.91 18.72
N VAL A 270 -19.99 13.27 20.01
CA VAL A 270 -19.13 14.33 20.53
C VAL A 270 -18.27 13.81 21.66
N SER A 271 -16.95 13.90 21.48
CA SER A 271 -16.00 13.70 22.56
C SER A 271 -15.84 15.01 23.33
N LYS A 272 -16.15 14.97 24.63
CA LYS A 272 -16.08 16.12 25.53
C LYS A 272 -14.95 15.94 26.54
N VAL A 273 -14.08 16.95 26.63
CA VAL A 273 -13.12 17.10 27.72
C VAL A 273 -13.79 17.94 28.81
N ILE A 274 -13.87 17.39 30.02
CA ILE A 274 -14.56 17.98 31.16
C ILE A 274 -13.54 18.26 32.26
N ILE A 275 -13.57 19.49 32.78
CA ILE A 275 -12.72 19.96 33.87
C ILE A 275 -13.61 20.67 34.87
N ASN A 276 -13.53 20.31 36.16
CA ASN A 276 -14.37 20.88 37.22
C ASN A 276 -15.87 20.85 36.87
N ASN A 277 -16.35 19.73 36.31
CA ASN A 277 -17.73 19.51 35.85
C ASN A 277 -18.22 20.45 34.74
N GLN A 278 -17.33 21.18 34.08
CA GLN A 278 -17.65 22.01 32.92
C GLN A 278 -17.00 21.46 31.67
N THR A 279 -17.73 21.49 30.55
CA THR A 279 -17.17 21.16 29.25
C THR A 279 -16.13 22.20 28.86
N PHE A 280 -14.89 21.76 28.78
CA PHE A 280 -13.74 22.59 28.44
C PHE A 280 -13.46 22.57 26.93
N LYS A 281 -13.68 21.43 26.27
CA LYS A 281 -13.48 21.25 24.83
C LYS A 281 -14.37 20.15 24.28
N GLU A 282 -14.78 20.31 23.03
CA GLU A 282 -15.55 19.31 22.29
C GLU A 282 -14.87 18.99 20.96
N GLN A 283 -15.06 17.76 20.49
CA GLN A 283 -14.74 17.33 19.14
C GLN A 283 -15.86 16.44 18.61
N TRP A 284 -16.50 16.88 17.53
CA TRP A 284 -17.53 16.13 16.82
C TRP A 284 -16.90 15.13 15.84
N VAL A 285 -17.47 13.93 15.80
CA VAL A 285 -17.11 12.84 14.88
C VAL A 285 -18.38 12.16 14.37
N GLU A 286 -18.27 11.45 13.25
CA GLU A 286 -19.42 10.82 12.60
C GLU A 286 -19.11 9.37 12.23
N ALA A 287 -20.03 8.48 12.61
CA ALA A 287 -19.99 7.03 12.36
C ALA A 287 -20.83 6.66 11.13
#